data_AF-A0AAW7WXI4-F1
#
_entry.id   AF-A0AAW7WXI4-F1
#
_cell.length_a   1.000
_cell.length_b   1.000
_cell.length_c   1.000
_cell.angle_alpha   90.00
_cell.angle_beta   90.00
_cell.angle_gamma   90.00
#
_symmetry.space_group_name_H-M   'P 1'
#
loop_
_entity.id
_entity.type
_entity.pdbx_description
1 polymer ?
#
loop_
_entity_poly.entity_id
_entity_poly.type
_entity_poly.pdbx_seq_one_letter_code
_entity_poly.pdbx_strand_id
1 'polypeptide(L)'
;METGKELFESIMSSCPKKKVVSLCKKLIKKCSFNSGTDAENLCHLAYRLFVYGYIEEALAVCRYTHNVPFPGRGGFNVWDFILFIWGLEVFLLQKEDRYKEANTRVKEIDYIHIQPVNLICETPEECRKFANELYQRFCYPDVLDRKKIEESEQYANDYRFTALFPMIGYGSTGLYPNLSTHWEELQQDINNYVSILSKEK
;
A
#
# COMPACT_ATOMS: atom_id res chain seq x y z
N MET A 1 -15.99 -2.61 18.43
CA MET A 1 -15.15 -2.69 17.22
C MET A 1 -16.12 -2.86 16.07
N GLU A 2 -16.10 -1.93 15.14
CA GLU A 2 -16.84 -2.05 13.89
C GLU A 2 -16.34 -3.33 13.20
N THR A 3 -17.25 -4.24 12.89
CA THR A 3 -16.88 -5.47 12.18
C THR A 3 -16.36 -5.08 10.79
N GLY A 4 -15.44 -5.87 10.20
CA GLY A 4 -14.97 -5.58 8.83
C GLY A 4 -16.11 -5.41 7.83
N LYS A 5 -17.23 -6.11 8.06
CA LYS A 5 -18.47 -5.95 7.29
C LYS A 5 -19.06 -4.54 7.39
N GLU A 6 -19.26 -4.01 8.60
CA GLU A 6 -19.82 -2.66 8.83
C GLU A 6 -18.95 -1.58 8.16
N LEU A 7 -17.63 -1.70 8.27
CA LEU A 7 -16.68 -0.81 7.59
C LEU A 7 -16.92 -0.80 6.07
N PHE A 8 -16.97 -1.97 5.44
CA PHE A 8 -17.14 -2.06 3.99
C PHE A 8 -18.53 -1.62 3.52
N GLU A 9 -19.58 -1.84 4.31
CA GLU A 9 -20.93 -1.33 4.04
C GLU A 9 -21.01 0.21 4.14
N SER A 10 -20.32 0.79 5.12
CA SER A 10 -20.18 2.25 5.26
C SER A 10 -19.47 2.87 4.05
N ILE A 11 -18.32 2.30 3.65
CA ILE A 11 -17.56 2.74 2.47
C ILE A 11 -18.39 2.65 1.18
N MET A 12 -19.18 1.58 1.01
CA MET A 12 -20.07 1.45 -0.14
C MET A 12 -21.11 2.58 -0.22
N SER A 13 -21.53 3.08 0.94
CA SER A 13 -22.52 4.16 1.06
C SER A 13 -21.90 5.52 0.78
N SER A 14 -20.67 5.77 1.25
CA SER A 14 -19.98 7.05 1.02
C SER A 14 -19.37 7.16 -0.38
N CYS A 15 -18.80 6.07 -0.92
CA CYS A 15 -18.14 6.05 -2.23
C CYS A 15 -18.87 5.09 -3.20
N PRO A 16 -19.95 5.54 -3.89
CA PRO A 16 -20.79 4.70 -4.75
C PRO A 16 -20.16 4.40 -6.13
N LYS A 17 -18.82 4.38 -6.23
CA LYS A 17 -18.12 4.03 -7.48
C LYS A 17 -18.13 2.52 -7.68
N LYS A 18 -18.43 2.07 -8.91
CA LYS A 18 -18.60 0.65 -9.26
C LYS A 18 -17.43 -0.24 -8.82
N LYS A 19 -16.19 0.21 -9.04
CA LYS A 19 -14.97 -0.54 -8.66
C LYS A 19 -14.85 -0.68 -7.14
N VAL A 20 -15.13 0.38 -6.38
CA VAL A 20 -15.13 0.38 -4.90
C VAL A 20 -16.21 -0.55 -4.36
N VAL A 21 -17.45 -0.39 -4.82
CA VAL A 21 -18.58 -1.24 -4.39
C VAL A 21 -18.32 -2.72 -4.68
N SER A 22 -17.72 -3.04 -5.82
CA SER A 22 -17.35 -4.42 -6.17
C SER A 22 -16.31 -5.00 -5.20
N LEU A 23 -15.28 -4.23 -4.84
CA LEU A 23 -14.25 -4.64 -3.88
C LEU A 23 -14.84 -4.86 -2.49
N CYS A 24 -15.65 -3.92 -1.99
CA CYS A 24 -16.33 -4.04 -0.70
C CYS A 24 -17.19 -5.31 -0.64
N LYS A 25 -18.00 -5.60 -1.68
CA LYS A 25 -18.80 -6.83 -1.74
C LYS A 25 -17.95 -8.11 -1.68
N LYS A 26 -16.78 -8.13 -2.33
CA LYS A 26 -15.85 -9.27 -2.24
C LYS A 26 -15.32 -9.43 -0.82
N LEU A 27 -14.88 -8.33 -0.19
CA LEU A 27 -14.30 -8.33 1.15
C LEU A 27 -15.32 -8.65 2.26
N ILE A 28 -16.58 -8.23 2.10
CA ILE A 28 -17.70 -8.62 2.99
C ILE A 28 -17.93 -10.14 2.94
N LYS A 29 -17.85 -10.74 1.75
CA LYS A 29 -18.02 -12.18 1.59
C LYS A 29 -16.88 -12.95 2.24
N LYS A 30 -15.64 -12.48 2.07
CA LYS A 30 -14.44 -13.10 2.62
C LYS A 30 -13.29 -12.10 2.71
N CYS A 31 -12.73 -11.96 3.91
CA CYS A 31 -11.46 -11.25 4.15
C CYS A 31 -10.74 -11.96 5.31
N SER A 32 -9.89 -12.93 4.99
CA SER A 32 -9.28 -13.80 6.01
C SER A 32 -7.85 -13.45 6.40
N PHE A 33 -7.26 -12.38 5.83
CA PHE A 33 -5.85 -11.95 6.00
C PHE A 33 -4.77 -13.02 5.74
N ASN A 34 -5.17 -14.21 5.30
CA ASN A 34 -4.31 -15.36 4.97
C ASN A 34 -4.35 -15.69 3.48
N SER A 35 -5.00 -14.85 2.67
CA SER A 35 -5.23 -15.03 1.24
C SER A 35 -4.64 -13.85 0.50
N GLY A 36 -3.71 -14.09 -0.42
CA GLY A 36 -3.08 -13.04 -1.23
C GLY A 36 -4.13 -12.22 -1.98
N THR A 37 -5.14 -12.88 -2.52
CA THR A 37 -6.28 -12.23 -3.19
C THR A 37 -7.10 -11.34 -2.25
N ASP A 38 -7.29 -11.74 -0.99
CA ASP A 38 -8.07 -10.93 -0.03
C ASP A 38 -7.27 -9.66 0.31
N ALA A 39 -5.96 -9.79 0.54
CA ALA A 39 -5.07 -8.67 0.83
C ALA A 39 -4.89 -7.74 -0.38
N GLU A 40 -4.76 -8.29 -1.59
CA GLU A 40 -4.75 -7.52 -2.84
C GLU A 40 -6.04 -6.71 -2.99
N ASN A 41 -7.21 -7.33 -2.82
CA ASN A 41 -8.49 -6.61 -2.90
C ASN A 41 -8.58 -5.49 -1.84
N LEU A 42 -8.03 -5.71 -0.64
CA LEU A 42 -7.99 -4.70 0.42
C LEU A 42 -7.06 -3.54 0.07
N CYS A 43 -5.87 -3.83 -0.48
CA CYS A 43 -4.93 -2.82 -0.97
C CYS A 43 -5.53 -2.03 -2.13
N HIS A 44 -6.16 -2.72 -3.09
CA HIS A 44 -6.88 -2.09 -4.18
C HIS A 44 -8.00 -1.17 -3.66
N LEU A 45 -8.72 -1.57 -2.61
CA LEU A 45 -9.75 -0.73 -2.01
C LEU A 45 -9.14 0.55 -1.42
N ALA A 46 -8.11 0.44 -0.58
CA ALA A 46 -7.45 1.57 0.06
C ALA A 46 -6.92 2.59 -0.97
N TYR A 47 -6.20 2.11 -1.98
CA TYR A 47 -5.64 2.97 -3.03
C TYR A 47 -6.71 3.58 -3.92
N ARG A 48 -7.81 2.87 -4.22
CA ARG A 48 -8.92 3.47 -4.99
C ARG A 48 -9.62 4.58 -4.22
N LEU A 49 -9.84 4.40 -2.93
CA LEU A 49 -10.42 5.44 -2.08
C LEU A 49 -9.52 6.68 -2.07
N PHE A 50 -8.21 6.50 -1.89
CA PHE A 50 -7.23 7.57 -2.02
C PHE A 50 -7.30 8.28 -3.38
N VAL A 51 -7.22 7.52 -4.48
CA VAL A 51 -7.28 8.07 -5.85
C VAL A 51 -8.56 8.88 -6.10
N TYR A 52 -9.67 8.47 -5.51
CA TYR A 52 -10.95 9.17 -5.63
C TYR A 52 -11.16 10.28 -4.59
N GLY A 53 -10.18 10.55 -3.71
CA GLY A 53 -10.25 11.62 -2.72
C GLY A 53 -11.01 11.28 -1.43
N TYR A 54 -11.35 10.01 -1.19
CA TYR A 54 -12.02 9.52 0.02
C TYR A 54 -10.97 9.17 1.08
N ILE A 55 -10.31 10.19 1.61
CA ILE A 55 -9.11 10.06 2.46
C ILE A 55 -9.43 9.37 3.79
N GLU A 56 -10.52 9.75 4.45
CA GLU A 56 -10.92 9.17 5.73
C GLU A 56 -11.27 7.69 5.60
N GLU A 57 -11.97 7.31 4.53
CA GLU A 57 -12.27 5.92 4.23
C GLU A 57 -11.01 5.13 3.90
N ALA A 58 -10.08 5.71 3.13
CA ALA A 58 -8.78 5.08 2.86
C ALA A 58 -8.01 4.83 4.16
N LEU A 59 -7.95 5.81 5.06
CA LEU A 59 -7.35 5.67 6.39
C LEU A 59 -8.09 4.64 7.26
N ALA A 60 -9.42 4.56 7.18
CA ALA A 60 -10.19 3.53 7.90
C ALA A 60 -9.84 2.12 7.43
N VAL A 61 -9.66 1.92 6.11
CA VAL A 61 -9.15 0.65 5.56
C VAL A 61 -7.73 0.37 6.03
N CYS A 62 -6.86 1.39 6.12
CA CYS A 62 -5.51 1.22 6.67
C CYS A 62 -5.56 0.73 8.11
N ARG A 63 -6.33 1.41 8.97
CA ARG A 63 -6.51 1.06 10.38
C ARG A 63 -7.09 -0.34 10.60
N TYR A 64 -7.95 -0.80 9.69
CA TYR A 64 -8.51 -2.15 9.73
C TYR A 64 -7.42 -3.24 9.67
N THR A 65 -6.23 -2.93 9.12
CA THR A 65 -5.11 -3.89 9.03
C THR A 65 -4.17 -3.89 10.23
N HIS A 66 -4.31 -2.96 11.18
CA HIS A 66 -3.34 -2.81 12.29
C HIS A 66 -3.28 -4.01 13.23
N ASN A 67 -4.41 -4.70 13.40
CA ASN A 67 -4.50 -5.85 14.32
C ASN A 67 -4.23 -7.19 13.63
N VAL A 68 -3.79 -7.18 12.37
CA VAL A 68 -3.46 -8.41 11.66
C VAL A 68 -2.17 -8.97 12.24
N PRO A 69 -2.19 -10.12 12.93
CA PRO A 69 -0.95 -10.73 13.40
C PRO A 69 -0.12 -11.08 12.18
N PHE A 70 1.14 -10.64 12.16
CA PHE A 70 2.08 -11.00 11.09
C PHE A 70 2.62 -12.41 11.39
N PRO A 71 2.17 -13.47 10.69
CA PRO A 71 2.79 -14.77 10.80
C PRO A 71 4.07 -14.77 9.96
N GLY A 72 5.14 -15.35 10.48
CA GLY A 72 6.33 -15.62 9.67
C GLY A 72 6.02 -16.47 8.43
N ARG A 73 6.96 -16.50 7.46
CA ARG A 73 7.08 -17.35 6.24
C ARG A 73 5.90 -17.53 5.26
N GLY A 74 4.63 -17.57 5.68
CA GLY A 74 3.54 -18.15 4.87
C GLY A 74 2.81 -17.21 3.90
N GLY A 75 3.14 -15.92 3.88
CA GLY A 75 2.27 -14.92 3.25
C GLY A 75 2.98 -13.75 2.57
N PHE A 76 4.17 -13.90 2.00
CA PHE A 76 4.86 -12.75 1.34
C PHE A 76 3.95 -11.99 0.35
N ASN A 77 3.20 -12.71 -0.49
CA ASN A 77 2.21 -12.11 -1.41
C ASN A 77 1.01 -11.45 -0.70
N VAL A 78 0.78 -11.72 0.59
CA VAL A 78 -0.23 -11.05 1.43
C VAL A 78 0.40 -9.81 2.06
N TRP A 79 1.62 -9.95 2.59
CA TRP A 79 2.29 -8.94 3.40
C TRP A 79 2.75 -7.75 2.58
N ASP A 80 3.18 -7.95 1.33
CA ASP A 80 3.51 -6.83 0.45
C ASP A 80 2.32 -5.87 0.33
N PHE A 81 1.10 -6.40 0.16
CA PHE A 81 -0.12 -5.59 0.13
C PHE A 81 -0.42 -4.90 1.47
N ILE A 82 -0.21 -5.56 2.61
CA ILE A 82 -0.39 -4.93 3.92
C ILE A 82 0.64 -3.82 4.14
N LEU A 83 1.90 -4.03 3.76
CA LEU A 83 2.95 -3.03 3.85
C LEU A 83 2.70 -1.85 2.91
N PHE A 84 2.16 -2.08 1.70
CA PHE A 84 1.70 -1.01 0.83
C PHE A 84 0.56 -0.20 1.45
N ILE A 85 -0.41 -0.84 2.09
CA ILE A 85 -1.48 -0.16 2.83
C ILE A 85 -0.88 0.69 3.97
N TRP A 86 0.11 0.18 4.69
CA TRP A 86 0.77 0.90 5.77
C TRP A 86 1.61 2.07 5.26
N GLY A 87 2.29 1.93 4.13
CA GLY A 87 2.97 3.05 3.49
C GLY A 87 2.00 4.09 2.92
N LEU A 88 0.83 3.68 2.41
CA LEU A 88 -0.25 4.62 2.07
C LEU A 88 -0.71 5.39 3.31
N GLU A 89 -0.86 4.73 4.47
CA GLU A 89 -1.19 5.40 5.73
C GLU A 89 -0.14 6.45 6.10
N VAL A 90 1.16 6.11 6.03
CA VAL A 90 2.27 7.05 6.27
C VAL A 90 2.14 8.27 5.39
N PHE A 91 1.93 8.08 4.09
CA PHE A 91 1.77 9.16 3.12
C PHE A 91 0.59 10.08 3.46
N LEU A 92 -0.56 9.50 3.80
CA LEU A 92 -1.76 10.28 4.15
C LEU A 92 -1.57 11.05 5.46
N LEU A 93 -0.99 10.42 6.48
CA LEU A 93 -0.68 11.06 7.76
C LEU A 93 0.31 12.23 7.58
N GLN A 94 1.33 12.07 6.75
CA GLN A 94 2.28 13.14 6.42
C GLN A 94 1.60 14.32 5.72
N LYS A 95 0.61 14.07 4.85
CA LYS A 95 -0.19 15.12 4.20
C LYS A 95 -1.11 15.87 5.16
N GLU A 96 -1.48 15.25 6.28
CA GLU A 96 -2.25 15.87 7.37
C GLU A 96 -1.36 16.45 8.49
N ASP A 97 -0.05 16.57 8.26
CA ASP A 97 0.94 17.01 9.25
C ASP A 97 1.00 16.15 10.53
N ARG A 98 0.50 14.91 10.48
CA ARG A 98 0.49 13.93 11.59
C ARG A 98 1.77 13.10 11.66
N TYR A 99 2.92 13.78 11.60
CA TYR A 99 4.24 13.16 11.48
C TYR A 99 4.59 12.18 12.61
N LYS A 100 4.09 12.40 13.82
CA LYS A 100 4.34 11.48 14.96
C LYS A 100 3.74 10.11 14.71
N GLU A 101 2.49 10.06 14.24
CA GLU A 101 1.80 8.81 13.91
C GLU A 101 2.43 8.14 12.69
N ALA A 102 2.76 8.93 11.67
CA ALA A 102 3.48 8.45 10.48
C ALA A 102 4.81 7.78 10.87
N ASN A 103 5.61 8.42 11.73
CA ASN A 103 6.89 7.87 12.19
C ASN A 103 6.72 6.60 13.03
N THR A 104 5.65 6.47 13.82
CA THR A 104 5.33 5.21 14.51
C THR A 104 5.06 4.11 13.50
N ARG A 105 4.24 4.38 12.48
CA ARG A 105 3.94 3.41 11.42
C ARG A 105 5.19 3.01 10.63
N VAL A 106 6.08 3.95 10.30
CA VAL A 106 7.37 3.65 9.63
C VAL A 106 8.22 2.69 10.48
N LYS A 107 8.29 2.90 11.80
CA LYS A 107 9.02 2.00 12.70
C LYS A 107 8.41 0.60 12.74
N GLU A 108 7.08 0.48 12.67
CA GLU A 108 6.40 -0.81 12.59
C GLU A 108 6.68 -1.52 11.26
N ILE A 109 6.72 -0.79 10.14
CA ILE A 109 7.13 -1.31 8.82
C ILE A 109 8.59 -1.81 8.89
N ASP A 110 9.53 -1.00 9.38
CA ASP A 110 10.94 -1.40 9.50
C ASP A 110 11.10 -2.60 10.44
N TYR A 111 10.35 -2.62 11.55
CA TYR A 111 10.36 -3.73 12.50
C TYR A 111 9.97 -5.04 11.83
N ILE A 112 8.94 -5.04 10.98
CA ILE A 112 8.52 -6.23 10.23
C ILE A 112 9.65 -6.75 9.34
N HIS A 113 10.34 -5.89 8.59
CA HIS A 113 11.42 -6.31 7.69
C HIS A 113 12.63 -6.91 8.41
N ILE A 114 12.85 -6.54 9.67
CA ILE A 114 14.02 -6.98 10.45
C ILE A 114 13.68 -8.12 11.41
N GLN A 115 12.43 -8.59 11.44
CA GLN A 115 12.07 -9.75 12.24
C GLN A 115 12.75 -11.01 11.68
N PRO A 116 13.29 -11.88 12.56
CA PRO A 116 13.81 -13.17 12.15
C PRO A 116 12.71 -14.01 11.55
N VAL A 117 12.90 -14.32 10.27
CA VAL A 117 12.11 -15.31 9.56
C VAL A 117 13.05 -16.46 9.32
N ASN A 118 12.94 -17.54 10.12
CA ASN A 118 13.85 -18.69 10.17
C ASN A 118 14.24 -19.33 8.80
N LEU A 119 13.67 -18.91 7.65
CA LEU A 119 14.05 -19.36 6.28
C LEU A 119 15.05 -18.43 5.59
N ILE A 120 15.15 -17.17 6.03
CA ILE A 120 15.81 -16.07 5.32
C ILE A 120 16.95 -15.50 6.18
N CYS A 121 16.68 -15.30 7.47
CA CYS A 121 17.65 -14.82 8.44
C CYS A 121 17.35 -15.44 9.80
N GLU A 122 18.40 -15.86 10.51
CA GLU A 122 18.28 -16.48 11.84
C GLU A 122 18.71 -15.50 12.93
N THR A 123 19.53 -14.51 12.58
CA THR A 123 20.04 -13.47 13.49
C THR A 123 19.51 -12.08 13.14
N PRO A 124 19.37 -11.17 14.12
CA PRO A 124 18.99 -9.78 13.88
C PRO A 124 19.90 -9.07 12.85
N GLU A 125 21.21 -9.35 12.88
CA GLU A 125 22.19 -8.77 11.96
C GLU A 125 21.96 -9.21 10.51
N GLU A 126 21.67 -10.50 10.29
CA GLU A 126 21.31 -11.02 8.96
C GLU A 126 20.00 -10.42 8.46
N CYS A 127 18.99 -10.30 9.33
CA CYS A 127 17.71 -9.69 8.95
C CYS A 127 17.87 -8.22 8.60
N ARG A 128 18.68 -7.47 9.35
CA ARG A 128 19.01 -6.08 9.01
C ARG A 128 19.74 -5.99 7.68
N LYS A 129 20.68 -6.88 7.41
CA LYS A 129 21.37 -6.93 6.11
C LYS A 129 20.38 -7.20 4.96
N PHE A 130 19.51 -8.19 5.13
CA PHE A 130 18.47 -8.51 4.15
C PHE A 130 17.50 -7.35 3.90
N ALA A 131 17.03 -6.70 4.96
CA ALA A 131 16.17 -5.51 4.86
C ALA A 131 16.88 -4.37 4.12
N ASN A 132 18.15 -4.11 4.44
CA ASN A 132 18.94 -3.10 3.72
C ASN A 132 19.09 -3.45 2.24
N GLU A 133 19.37 -4.70 1.90
CA GLU A 133 19.44 -5.15 0.50
C GLU A 133 18.09 -4.97 -0.21
N LEU A 134 16.97 -5.29 0.45
CA LEU A 134 15.62 -5.05 -0.06
C LEU A 134 15.38 -3.56 -0.37
N TYR A 135 15.74 -2.68 0.57
CA TYR A 135 15.58 -1.22 0.40
C TYR A 135 16.38 -0.66 -0.77
N GLN A 136 17.54 -1.25 -1.09
CA GLN A 136 18.36 -0.85 -2.24
C GLN A 136 17.79 -1.32 -3.59
N ARG A 137 16.87 -2.30 -3.63
CA ARG A 137 16.34 -2.85 -4.88
C ARG A 137 15.35 -1.94 -5.60
N PHE A 138 14.71 -1.01 -4.89
CA PHE A 138 13.67 -0.17 -5.47
C PHE A 138 14.23 1.18 -5.85
N CYS A 139 14.28 1.44 -7.15
CA CYS A 139 14.73 2.69 -7.71
C CYS A 139 13.56 3.48 -8.31
N TYR A 140 13.71 4.81 -8.32
CA TYR A 140 12.73 5.75 -8.85
C TYR A 140 12.17 5.37 -10.24
N PRO A 141 12.97 5.12 -11.29
CA PRO A 141 12.42 4.80 -12.60
C PRO A 141 11.65 3.47 -12.63
N ASP A 142 12.03 2.52 -11.78
CA ASP A 142 11.48 1.16 -11.79
C ASP A 142 10.07 1.11 -11.19
N VAL A 143 9.76 1.97 -10.22
CA VAL A 143 8.45 1.99 -9.56
C VAL A 143 7.35 2.66 -10.39
N LEU A 144 7.70 3.35 -11.48
CA LEU A 144 6.75 4.10 -12.31
C LEU A 144 6.03 3.23 -13.34
N ASP A 145 6.55 2.05 -13.67
CA ASP A 145 6.02 1.18 -14.73
C ASP A 145 5.85 1.87 -16.12
N ARG A 146 6.61 2.95 -16.40
CA ARG A 146 6.49 3.75 -17.64
C ARG A 146 6.54 2.89 -18.92
N LYS A 147 7.47 1.94 -18.97
CA LYS A 147 7.62 1.02 -20.11
C LYS A 147 6.34 0.22 -20.37
N LYS A 148 5.72 -0.34 -19.32
CA LYS A 148 4.47 -1.13 -19.46
C LYS A 148 3.29 -0.25 -19.89
N ILE A 149 3.25 0.99 -19.41
CA ILE A 149 2.24 1.99 -19.77
C ILE A 149 2.34 2.36 -21.25
N GLU A 150 3.56 2.55 -21.76
CA GLU A 150 3.83 2.89 -23.17
C GLU A 150 3.57 1.71 -24.12
N GLU A 151 3.93 0.48 -23.71
CA GLU A 151 3.74 -0.73 -24.52
C GLU A 151 2.29 -1.22 -24.57
N SER A 152 1.43 -0.78 -23.64
CA SER A 152 0.07 -1.30 -23.52
C SER A 152 -0.97 -0.22 -23.23
N GLU A 153 -1.37 0.49 -24.28
CA GLU A 153 -2.39 1.56 -24.19
C GLU A 153 -3.70 1.07 -23.53
N GLN A 154 -4.12 -0.17 -23.82
CA GLN A 154 -5.33 -0.76 -23.26
C GLN A 154 -5.28 -0.92 -21.72
N TYR A 155 -4.12 -1.31 -21.17
CA TYR A 155 -3.94 -1.58 -19.74
C TYR A 155 -3.16 -0.48 -19.02
N ALA A 156 -2.90 0.64 -19.70
CA ALA A 156 -2.08 1.74 -19.21
C ALA A 156 -2.54 2.25 -17.84
N ASN A 157 -3.85 2.31 -17.61
CA ASN A 157 -4.38 2.74 -16.31
C ASN A 157 -4.28 1.69 -15.23
N ASP A 158 -4.39 0.40 -15.56
CA ASP A 158 -4.18 -0.65 -14.58
C ASP A 158 -2.71 -0.63 -14.11
N TYR A 159 -1.76 -0.43 -15.04
CA TYR A 159 -0.35 -0.23 -14.69
C TYR A 159 -0.11 1.03 -13.87
N ARG A 160 -0.69 2.18 -14.24
CA ARG A 160 -0.62 3.40 -13.41
C ARG A 160 -1.16 3.15 -12.00
N PHE A 161 -2.26 2.42 -11.90
CA PHE A 161 -2.89 2.14 -10.61
C PHE A 161 -2.01 1.23 -9.74
N THR A 162 -1.45 0.15 -10.30
CA THR A 162 -0.57 -0.74 -9.54
C THR A 162 0.79 -0.11 -9.21
N ALA A 163 1.30 0.78 -10.08
CA ALA A 163 2.53 1.53 -9.83
C ALA A 163 2.44 2.41 -8.58
N LEU A 164 1.25 2.94 -8.26
CA LEU A 164 1.04 3.72 -7.03
C LEU A 164 1.42 2.93 -5.77
N PHE A 165 1.36 1.60 -5.78
CA PHE A 165 1.66 0.78 -4.60
C PHE A 165 3.11 0.95 -4.14
N PRO A 166 4.14 0.63 -4.95
CA PRO A 166 5.52 0.90 -4.56
C PRO A 166 5.85 2.41 -4.54
N MET A 167 5.29 3.23 -5.44
CA MET A 167 5.57 4.67 -5.45
C MET A 167 5.23 5.33 -4.09
N ILE A 168 4.06 5.03 -3.55
CA ILE A 168 3.61 5.59 -2.26
C ILE A 168 4.08 4.71 -1.10
N GLY A 169 3.83 3.41 -1.20
CA GLY A 169 3.99 2.45 -0.12
C GLY A 169 5.45 2.28 0.33
N TYR A 170 6.40 2.47 -0.59
CA TYR A 170 7.82 2.51 -0.26
C TYR A 170 8.33 3.95 -0.15
N GLY A 171 7.99 4.80 -1.12
CA GLY A 171 8.55 6.16 -1.21
C GLY A 171 8.27 7.04 0.02
N SER A 172 7.07 6.95 0.61
CA SER A 172 6.69 7.80 1.75
C SER A 172 7.38 7.44 3.08
N THR A 173 7.98 6.26 3.16
CA THR A 173 8.51 5.72 4.42
C THR A 173 9.88 6.25 4.81
N GLY A 174 10.65 6.76 3.84
CA GLY A 174 12.05 7.13 4.03
C GLY A 174 13.02 5.95 4.21
N LEU A 175 12.54 4.70 4.13
CA LEU A 175 13.36 3.50 4.30
C LEU A 175 14.15 3.14 3.03
N TYR A 176 13.66 3.58 1.87
CA TYR A 176 14.19 3.25 0.55
C TYR A 176 15.06 4.41 0.04
N PRO A 177 16.40 4.32 0.07
CA PRO A 177 17.25 5.50 -0.11
C PRO A 177 17.12 6.13 -1.50
N ASN A 178 17.04 5.33 -2.56
CA ASN A 178 16.90 5.87 -3.91
C ASN A 178 15.56 6.62 -4.10
N LEU A 179 14.46 6.07 -3.58
CA LEU A 179 13.14 6.72 -3.61
C LEU A 179 13.12 7.99 -2.75
N SER A 180 13.80 7.96 -1.60
CA SER A 180 13.90 9.12 -0.69
C SER A 180 14.66 10.28 -1.33
N THR A 181 15.74 9.98 -2.06
CA THR A 181 16.51 10.98 -2.82
C THR A 181 15.69 11.64 -3.93
N HIS A 182 14.76 10.90 -4.55
CA HIS A 182 13.92 11.39 -5.66
C HIS A 182 12.47 11.62 -5.21
N TRP A 183 12.24 11.93 -3.93
CA TRP A 183 10.90 11.97 -3.38
C TRP A 183 10.05 13.08 -4.01
N GLU A 184 10.64 14.24 -4.31
CA GLU A 184 9.93 15.36 -4.93
C GLU A 184 9.43 15.01 -6.34
N GLU A 185 10.26 14.38 -7.17
CA GLU A 185 9.86 13.91 -8.49
C GLU A 185 8.81 12.80 -8.41
N LEU A 186 9.00 11.86 -7.48
CA LEU A 186 8.05 10.78 -7.22
C LEU A 186 6.68 11.33 -6.81
N GLN A 187 6.63 12.37 -5.99
CA GLN A 187 5.38 13.04 -5.63
C GLN A 187 4.68 13.69 -6.83
N GLN A 188 5.43 14.30 -7.75
CA GLN A 188 4.86 14.87 -8.97
C GLN A 188 4.23 13.78 -9.85
N ASP A 189 4.92 12.65 -10.03
CA ASP A 189 4.38 11.52 -10.79
C ASP A 189 3.17 10.86 -10.08
N ILE A 190 3.19 10.72 -8.76
CA ILE A 190 2.04 10.26 -7.97
C ILE A 190 0.83 11.16 -8.25
N ASN A 191 1.00 12.48 -8.17
CA ASN A 191 -0.08 13.43 -8.42
C ASN A 191 -0.60 13.35 -9.86
N ASN A 192 0.29 13.15 -10.84
CA ASN A 192 -0.07 12.93 -12.23
C ASN A 192 -0.92 11.65 -12.39
N TYR A 193 -0.47 10.52 -11.84
CA TYR A 193 -1.16 9.24 -11.95
C TYR A 193 -2.54 9.31 -11.27
N VAL A 194 -2.62 9.90 -10.08
CA VAL A 194 -3.89 10.14 -9.39
C VAL A 194 -4.83 11.05 -10.21
N SER A 195 -4.31 12.13 -10.81
CA SER A 195 -5.11 13.03 -11.66
C SER A 195 -5.69 12.33 -12.89
N ILE A 196 -4.95 11.41 -13.51
CA ILE A 196 -5.45 10.58 -14.61
C ILE A 196 -6.50 9.57 -14.11
N LEU A 197 -6.18 8.82 -13.06
CA LEU A 197 -7.00 7.73 -12.55
C LEU A 197 -8.30 8.19 -11.87
N SER A 198 -8.31 9.38 -11.26
CA SER A 198 -9.51 9.95 -10.63
C SER A 198 -10.65 10.20 -11.62
N LYS A 199 -10.32 10.39 -12.90
CA LYS A 199 -11.25 10.61 -14.02
C LYS A 199 -11.84 9.32 -14.58
N GLU A 200 -11.39 8.16 -14.10
CA GLU A 200 -11.98 6.89 -14.49
C GLU A 200 -13.45 6.79 -14.06
N LYS A 201 -14.27 6.31 -14.99
CA LYS A 201 -15.71 6.05 -14.78
C LYS A 201 -15.95 4.79 -13.95
#